data_AF-A0A413QI91-F1
#
_entry.id   AF-A0A413QI91-F1
#
_cell.length_a   1.000
_cell.length_b   1.000
_cell.length_c   1.000
_cell.angle_alpha   90.00
_cell.angle_beta   90.00
_cell.angle_gamma   90.00
#
_symmetry.space_group_name_H-M   'P 1'
#
loop_
_entity.id
_entity.type
_entity.pdbx_description
1 polymer ?
#
loop_
_entity_poly.entity_id
_entity_poly.type
_entity_poly.pdbx_seq_one_letter_code
_entity_poly.pdbx_strand_id
1 'polypeptide(L)'
;MIKIISAGSAFQSGKAAEAIEKIEDKELAQIAQGEYYFFSAQAEKCEETVKDYLDHDDVMLRLSADMLYTFANLILGDPQAAQRTREDVHQCLTQAMQEDAPVNVKAACLFAFYVISIFLHISPEEGTLPLQ
;
A
#
# COMPACT_ATOMS: atom_id res chain seq x y z
N MET A 1 7.46 3.78 6.57
CA MET A 1 7.93 4.15 5.22
C MET A 1 7.75 2.93 4.35
N ILE A 2 6.75 2.97 3.48
CA ILE A 2 6.42 1.87 2.57
C ILE A 2 7.63 1.71 1.65
N LYS A 3 8.45 0.69 1.93
CA LYS A 3 9.38 0.15 0.93
C LYS A 3 8.44 -0.34 -0.19
N ILE A 4 8.75 -0.24 -1.48
CA ILE A 4 9.62 -1.29 -2.02
C ILE A 4 10.31 -0.91 -3.36
N ILE A 5 9.88 0.10 -4.13
CA ILE A 5 10.64 0.51 -5.34
C ILE A 5 10.99 2.01 -5.40
N SER A 6 10.19 2.93 -4.85
CA SER A 6 10.44 4.38 -5.06
C SER A 6 11.36 5.05 -4.04
N ALA A 7 11.69 4.41 -2.91
CA ALA A 7 12.33 5.09 -1.77
C ALA A 7 13.65 4.46 -1.25
N GLY A 8 14.13 3.34 -1.82
CA GLY A 8 15.21 2.56 -1.19
C GLY A 8 16.39 2.17 -2.09
N SER A 9 16.18 1.92 -3.37
CA SER A 9 17.26 1.52 -4.28
C SER A 9 17.08 2.22 -5.62
N ALA A 10 17.98 3.16 -5.94
CA ALA A 10 18.05 3.73 -7.28
C ALA A 10 18.47 2.63 -8.26
N PHE A 11 17.52 2.04 -8.98
CA PHE A 11 17.80 1.17 -10.12
C PHE A 11 17.93 2.03 -11.38
N GLN A 12 18.72 1.56 -12.35
CA GLN A 12 18.85 2.27 -13.62
C GLN A 12 17.50 2.24 -14.36
N SER A 13 17.17 3.34 -15.05
CA SER A 13 15.97 3.39 -15.90
C SER A 13 15.91 2.17 -16.82
N GLY A 14 14.74 1.53 -16.90
CA GLY A 14 14.51 0.30 -17.66
C GLY A 14 14.93 -1.00 -16.98
N LYS A 15 15.54 -0.97 -15.78
CA LYS A 15 15.98 -2.17 -15.04
C LYS A 15 15.11 -2.54 -13.83
N ALA A 16 13.86 -2.08 -13.81
CA ALA A 16 12.94 -2.37 -12.71
C ALA A 16 12.70 -3.87 -12.53
N ALA A 17 12.42 -4.59 -13.63
CA ALA A 17 12.19 -6.04 -13.60
C ALA A 17 13.43 -6.81 -13.08
N GLU A 18 14.63 -6.50 -13.59
CA GLU A 18 15.88 -7.09 -13.11
C GLU A 18 16.17 -6.79 -11.64
N ALA A 19 15.71 -5.64 -11.14
CA ALA A 19 15.87 -5.28 -9.73
C ALA A 19 14.93 -6.11 -8.84
N ILE A 20 13.70 -6.36 -9.30
CA ILE A 20 12.72 -7.19 -8.59
C ILE A 20 13.20 -8.64 -8.50
N GLU A 21 13.75 -9.19 -9.57
CA GLU A 21 14.32 -10.56 -9.60
C GLU A 21 15.47 -10.76 -8.59
N LYS A 22 16.15 -9.69 -8.18
CA LYS A 22 17.27 -9.73 -7.22
C LYS A 22 16.81 -9.60 -5.78
N ILE A 23 15.53 -9.39 -5.52
CA ILE A 23 14.99 -9.33 -4.17
C ILE A 23 14.94 -10.76 -3.62
N GLU A 24 15.69 -11.01 -2.55
CA GLU A 24 15.75 -12.33 -1.90
C GLU A 24 14.45 -12.69 -1.16
N ASP A 25 13.80 -11.68 -0.58
CA ASP A 25 12.53 -11.81 0.10
C ASP A 25 11.40 -11.93 -0.93
N LYS A 26 10.76 -13.09 -0.96
CA LYS A 26 9.72 -13.42 -1.95
C LYS A 26 8.47 -12.57 -1.79
N GLU A 27 8.07 -12.27 -0.57
CA GLU A 27 6.86 -11.49 -0.30
C GLU A 27 7.10 -10.03 -0.69
N LEU A 28 8.29 -9.53 -0.34
CA LEU A 28 8.74 -8.23 -0.78
C LEU A 28 8.80 -8.14 -2.32
N ALA A 29 9.30 -9.18 -2.99
CA ALA A 29 9.39 -9.24 -4.44
C ALA A 29 8.00 -9.22 -5.12
N GLN A 30 7.00 -9.86 -4.52
CA GLN A 30 5.62 -9.82 -5.04
C GLN A 30 4.99 -8.44 -4.91
N ILE A 31 5.15 -7.77 -3.77
CA ILE A 31 4.69 -6.38 -3.64
C ILE A 31 5.43 -5.48 -4.63
N ALA A 32 6.74 -5.64 -4.79
CA ALA A 32 7.54 -4.93 -5.79
C ALA A 32 6.99 -5.15 -7.22
N GLN A 33 6.62 -6.40 -7.53
CA GLN A 33 6.04 -6.78 -8.81
C GLN A 33 4.67 -6.11 -9.02
N GLY A 34 3.84 -6.03 -7.99
CA GLY A 34 2.60 -5.27 -7.98
C GLY A 34 2.82 -3.78 -8.27
N GLU A 35 3.77 -3.14 -7.57
CA GLU A 35 4.16 -1.74 -7.81
C GLU A 35 4.60 -1.54 -9.28
N TYR A 36 5.43 -2.44 -9.81
CA TYR A 36 5.88 -2.37 -11.19
C TYR A 36 4.71 -2.47 -12.19
N TYR A 37 3.74 -3.36 -11.96
CA TYR A 37 2.56 -3.45 -12.79
C TYR A 37 1.73 -2.17 -12.74
N PHE A 38 1.52 -1.60 -11.55
CA PHE A 38 0.79 -0.34 -11.41
C PHE A 38 1.44 0.80 -12.21
N PHE A 39 2.74 1.04 -12.00
CA PHE A 39 3.47 2.10 -12.70
C PHE A 39 3.66 1.84 -14.19
N SER A 40 3.55 0.59 -14.63
CA SER A 40 3.56 0.21 -16.04
C SER A 40 2.15 0.20 -16.67
N ALA A 41 1.17 0.84 -16.02
CA ALA A 41 -0.23 0.93 -16.46
C ALA A 41 -0.94 -0.43 -16.65
N GLN A 42 -0.54 -1.44 -15.88
CA GLN A 42 -1.15 -2.77 -15.86
C GLN A 42 -1.93 -2.96 -14.56
N ALA A 43 -2.99 -2.17 -14.37
CA ALA A 43 -3.78 -2.14 -13.14
C ALA A 43 -4.39 -3.51 -12.77
N GLU A 44 -4.90 -4.28 -13.74
CA GLU A 44 -5.45 -5.63 -13.52
C GLU A 44 -4.40 -6.59 -12.93
N LYS A 45 -3.18 -6.56 -13.47
CA LYS A 45 -2.08 -7.40 -12.95
C LYS A 45 -1.61 -6.94 -11.58
N CYS A 46 -1.62 -5.63 -11.34
CA CYS A 46 -1.32 -5.09 -10.01
C CYS A 46 -2.32 -5.63 -8.98
N GLU A 47 -3.63 -5.45 -9.23
CA GLU A 47 -4.70 -5.95 -8.39
C GLU A 47 -4.54 -7.46 -8.13
N GLU A 48 -4.39 -8.26 -9.18
CA GLU A 48 -4.26 -9.71 -9.07
C GLU A 48 -3.04 -10.14 -8.23
N THR A 49 -1.93 -9.40 -8.33
CA THR A 49 -0.69 -9.72 -7.60
C THR A 49 -0.80 -9.37 -6.12
N VAL A 50 -1.45 -8.24 -5.78
CA VAL A 50 -1.45 -7.73 -4.40
C VAL A 50 -2.65 -8.20 -3.57
N LYS A 51 -3.73 -8.70 -4.20
CA LYS A 51 -4.94 -9.14 -3.49
C LYS A 51 -4.67 -10.19 -2.41
N ASP A 52 -3.70 -11.07 -2.62
CA ASP A 52 -3.35 -12.15 -1.68
C ASP A 52 -2.67 -11.61 -0.41
N TYR A 53 -2.27 -10.33 -0.40
CA TYR A 53 -1.63 -9.66 0.72
C TYR A 53 -2.57 -8.72 1.52
N LEU A 54 -3.85 -8.59 1.13
CA LEU A 54 -4.81 -7.70 1.81
C LEU A 54 -5.14 -8.14 3.24
N ASP A 55 -4.98 -9.42 3.54
CA ASP A 55 -5.17 -10.02 4.87
C ASP A 55 -3.86 -10.57 5.45
N HIS A 56 -2.72 -10.05 5.01
CA HIS A 56 -1.41 -10.54 5.45
C HIS A 56 -1.10 -10.18 6.91
N ASP A 57 -0.44 -11.09 7.64
CA ASP A 57 -0.08 -10.91 9.06
C ASP A 57 0.93 -9.76 9.26
N ASP A 58 1.84 -9.57 8.30
CA ASP A 58 2.74 -8.42 8.29
C ASP A 58 2.00 -7.15 7.86
N VAL A 59 1.76 -6.27 8.83
CA VAL A 59 1.08 -4.98 8.64
C VAL A 59 1.74 -4.12 7.57
N MET A 60 3.07 -4.16 7.40
CA MET A 60 3.74 -3.35 6.37
C MET A 60 3.47 -3.89 4.96
N LEU A 61 3.46 -5.21 4.78
CA LEU A 61 3.10 -5.83 3.51
C LEU A 61 1.62 -5.60 3.19
N ARG A 62 0.76 -5.76 4.20
CA ARG A 62 -0.68 -5.48 4.11
C ARG A 62 -0.96 -4.03 3.68
N LEU A 63 -0.40 -3.05 4.37
CA LEU A 63 -0.58 -1.63 4.02
C LEU A 63 -0.08 -1.30 2.61
N SER A 64 0.99 -1.96 2.16
CA SER A 64 1.52 -1.78 0.80
C SER A 64 0.56 -2.34 -0.24
N ALA A 65 0.01 -3.54 0.02
CA ALA A 65 -1.01 -4.15 -0.81
C ALA A 65 -2.29 -3.32 -0.85
N ASP A 66 -2.77 -2.84 0.30
CA ASP A 66 -3.95 -1.98 0.42
C ASP A 66 -3.83 -0.72 -0.46
N MET A 67 -2.68 -0.05 -0.40
CA MET A 67 -2.45 1.13 -1.25
C MET A 67 -2.47 0.79 -2.74
N LEU A 68 -1.75 -0.25 -3.14
CA LEU A 68 -1.69 -0.66 -4.55
C LEU A 68 -3.04 -1.14 -5.07
N TYR A 69 -3.77 -1.90 -4.26
CA TYR A 69 -5.09 -2.40 -4.57
C TYR A 69 -6.09 -1.25 -4.71
N THR A 70 -6.06 -0.27 -3.80
CA THR A 70 -6.85 0.96 -3.90
C THR A 70 -6.59 1.66 -5.24
N PHE A 71 -5.31 1.92 -5.56
CA PHE A 71 -4.97 2.67 -6.77
C PHE A 71 -5.32 1.90 -8.04
N ALA A 72 -5.06 0.59 -8.08
CA ALA A 72 -5.43 -0.25 -9.20
C ALA A 72 -6.95 -0.22 -9.42
N ASN A 73 -7.75 -0.41 -8.36
CA ASN A 73 -9.21 -0.43 -8.45
C ASN A 73 -9.80 0.94 -8.83
N LEU A 74 -9.18 2.04 -8.43
CA LEU A 74 -9.56 3.38 -8.91
C LEU A 74 -9.38 3.52 -10.43
N ILE A 75 -8.28 3.00 -10.99
CA ILE A 75 -8.03 3.00 -12.44
C ILE A 75 -9.00 2.04 -13.17
N LEU A 76 -9.33 0.90 -12.56
CA LEU A 76 -10.28 -0.08 -13.10
C LEU A 76 -11.74 0.35 -12.99
N GLY A 77 -12.03 1.44 -12.26
CA GLY A 77 -13.38 1.94 -12.09
C GLY A 77 -14.20 1.21 -11.02
N ASP A 78 -13.55 0.54 -10.05
CA ASP A 78 -14.20 -0.03 -8.86
C ASP A 78 -13.89 0.82 -7.62
N PRO A 79 -14.65 1.92 -7.39
CA PRO A 79 -14.48 2.74 -6.19
C PRO A 79 -14.93 2.01 -4.91
N GLN A 80 -15.72 0.93 -5.01
CA GLN A 80 -16.14 0.18 -3.82
C GLN A 80 -15.01 -0.67 -3.26
N ALA A 81 -14.20 -1.29 -4.12
CA ALA A 81 -12.98 -1.97 -3.71
C ALA A 81 -12.00 -1.01 -3.02
N ALA A 82 -11.83 0.20 -3.57
CA ALA A 82 -11.00 1.23 -2.97
C ALA A 82 -11.54 1.71 -1.61
N GLN A 83 -12.86 1.84 -1.47
CA GLN A 83 -13.49 2.20 -0.20
C GLN A 83 -13.32 1.11 0.88
N ARG A 84 -13.52 -0.18 0.54
CA ARG A 84 -13.28 -1.30 1.46
C ARG A 84 -11.86 -1.28 2.01
N THR A 85 -10.90 -1.08 1.11
CA THR A 85 -9.48 -0.99 1.46
C THR A 85 -9.18 0.18 2.40
N ARG A 86 -9.88 1.32 2.25
CA ARG A 86 -9.78 2.45 3.20
C ARG A 86 -10.25 2.05 4.60
N GLU A 87 -11.35 1.31 4.68
CA GLU A 87 -11.91 0.83 5.96
C GLU A 87 -10.95 -0.15 6.65
N ASP A 88 -10.32 -1.04 5.89
CA ASP A 88 -9.30 -1.97 6.39
C ASP A 88 -8.07 -1.24 6.96
N VAL A 89 -7.56 -0.23 6.23
CA VAL A 89 -6.44 0.60 6.70
C VAL A 89 -6.84 1.42 7.94
N HIS A 90 -8.08 1.90 8.01
CA HIS A 90 -8.59 2.60 9.19
C HIS A 90 -8.64 1.70 10.42
N GLN A 91 -9.04 0.43 10.24
CA GLN A 91 -8.99 -0.56 11.30
C GLN A 91 -7.54 -0.83 11.76
N CYS A 92 -6.61 -0.99 10.82
CA CYS A 92 -5.18 -1.14 11.12
C CYS A 92 -4.62 0.05 11.88
N LEU A 93 -4.99 1.27 11.52
CA LEU A 93 -4.62 2.49 12.25
C LEU A 93 -5.19 2.50 13.67
N THR A 94 -6.48 2.19 13.82
CA THR A 94 -7.15 2.17 15.12
C THR A 94 -6.48 1.16 16.06
N GLN A 95 -6.22 -0.06 15.57
CA GLN A 95 -5.52 -1.11 16.33
C GLN A 95 -4.10 -0.67 16.69
N ALA A 96 -3.32 -0.16 15.73
CA ALA A 96 -1.97 0.31 15.97
C ALA A 96 -1.91 1.45 17.01
N MET A 97 -2.93 2.31 17.08
CA MET A 97 -3.01 3.40 18.07
C MET A 97 -3.45 2.93 19.46
N GLN A 98 -4.29 1.89 19.55
CA GLN A 98 -4.71 1.28 20.82
C GLN A 98 -3.62 0.40 21.43
N GLU A 99 -2.85 -0.26 20.58
CA GLU A 99 -1.75 -1.12 20.99
C GLU A 99 -0.43 -0.33 21.13
N ASP A 100 0.55 -0.92 21.82
CA ASP A 100 1.92 -0.38 21.87
C ASP A 100 2.68 -0.74 20.57
N ALA A 101 2.03 -0.52 19.42
CA ALA A 101 2.62 -0.80 18.13
C ALA A 101 3.84 0.13 17.89
N PRO A 102 4.88 -0.36 17.20
CA PRO A 102 6.04 0.44 16.85
C PRO A 102 5.66 1.73 16.11
N VAL A 103 6.40 2.82 16.38
CA VAL A 103 6.14 4.16 15.79
C VAL A 103 6.13 4.11 14.26
N ASN A 104 6.98 3.28 13.65
CA ASN A 104 7.02 3.12 12.19
C ASN A 104 5.73 2.51 11.62
N VAL A 105 5.06 1.62 12.36
CA VAL A 105 3.78 1.02 11.96
C VAL A 105 2.67 2.06 12.10
N LYS A 106 2.60 2.76 13.24
CA LYS A 106 1.65 3.88 13.46
C LYS A 106 1.75 4.93 12.34
N ALA A 107 2.97 5.35 12.01
CA ALA A 107 3.23 6.31 10.94
C ALA A 107 2.86 5.75 9.55
N ALA A 108 3.08 4.46 9.30
CA ALA A 108 2.71 3.82 8.03
C ALA A 108 1.19 3.73 7.86
N CYS A 109 0.46 3.31 8.90
CA CYS A 109 -1.00 3.28 8.90
C CYS A 109 -1.58 4.68 8.66
N LEU A 110 -1.05 5.69 9.37
CA LEU A 110 -1.52 7.07 9.24
C LEU A 110 -1.28 7.59 7.81
N PHE A 111 -0.08 7.36 7.28
CA PHE A 111 0.26 7.73 5.91
C PHE A 111 -0.67 7.07 4.88
N ALA A 112 -0.84 5.75 4.95
CA ALA A 112 -1.70 5.00 4.03
C ALA A 112 -3.16 5.50 4.10
N PHE A 113 -3.67 5.69 5.32
CA PHE A 113 -5.03 6.18 5.54
C PHE A 113 -5.27 7.56 4.90
N TYR A 114 -4.37 8.51 5.13
CA TYR A 114 -4.50 9.86 4.53
C TYR A 114 -4.40 9.82 3.02
N VAL A 115 -3.43 9.09 2.47
CA VAL A 115 -3.23 8.99 1.02
C VAL A 115 -4.49 8.42 0.35
N ILE A 116 -4.99 7.27 0.82
CA ILE A 116 -6.20 6.64 0.27
C ILE A 116 -7.40 7.58 0.39
N SER A 117 -7.56 8.27 1.53
CA SER A 117 -8.63 9.23 1.75
C SER A 117 -8.60 10.40 0.76
N ILE A 118 -7.41 10.94 0.48
CA ILE A 118 -7.22 12.01 -0.51
C ILE A 118 -7.62 11.53 -1.91
N PHE A 119 -7.19 10.32 -2.30
CA PHE A 119 -7.51 9.76 -3.61
C PHE A 119 -9.00 9.45 -3.79
N LEU A 120 -9.70 9.10 -2.70
CA LEU A 120 -11.15 8.91 -2.71
C LEU A 120 -11.94 10.21 -2.54
N HIS A 121 -11.26 11.34 -2.34
CA HIS A 121 -11.89 12.62 -1.98
C HIS A 121 -12.78 12.55 -0.73
N ILE A 122 -12.39 11.71 0.23
CA ILE A 122 -13.08 11.57 1.51
C ILE A 122 -12.30 12.34 2.56
N SER A 123 -12.96 13.27 3.23
CA SER A 123 -12.34 13.98 4.36
C SER A 123 -11.94 12.98 5.47
N PRO A 124 -10.77 13.15 6.08
CA PRO A 124 -10.45 12.47 7.32
C PRO A 124 -11.50 12.83 8.37
N GLU A 125 -11.91 11.88 9.22
CA GLU A 125 -12.84 12.16 10.31
C GLU A 125 -12.20 13.11 11.35
N GLU A 126 -13.04 13.95 11.97
CA GLU A 126 -12.62 14.84 13.07
C GLU A 126 -12.03 14.00 14.21
N GLY A 127 -10.72 14.12 14.45
CA GLY A 127 -9.99 13.35 15.45
C GLY A 127 -8.84 12.49 14.90
N THR A 128 -8.72 12.36 13.59
CA THR A 128 -7.54 11.78 12.96
C THR A 128 -6.31 12.67 13.24
N LEU A 129 -5.29 12.07 13.86
CA LEU A 129 -4.09 12.79 14.30
C LEU A 129 -3.37 13.41 13.09
N PRO A 130 -2.93 14.68 13.17
CA PRO A 130 -2.20 15.29 12.08
C PRO A 130 -0.90 14.54 11.81
N LEU A 131 -0.48 14.50 10.54
CA LEU A 131 0.87 14.10 10.15
C LEU A 131 1.85 15.08 10.81
N GLN A 132 2.47 14.70 11.93
CA GLN A 132 3.51 15.48 12.62
C GLN A 132 4.89 15.21 12.04
#